data_AF-A0A2J8N128-F1
#
_entry.id   AF-A0A2J8N128-F1
#
_cell.length_a   1.000
_cell.length_b   1.000
_cell.length_c   1.000
_cell.angle_alpha   90.00
_cell.angle_beta   90.00
_cell.angle_gamma   90.00
#
_symmetry.space_group_name_H-M   'P 1'
#
loop_
_entity.id
_entity.type
_entity.pdbx_description
1 polymer ?
#
loop_
_entity_poly.entity_id
_entity_poly.type
_entity_poly.pdbx_seq_one_letter_code
_entity_poly.pdbx_strand_id
1 'polypeptide(L)'
;MAATGTAAAAATGRLLLLLLALAANAGTGFAVAEPQIAMFCGKLNMHVNIQTGKWEPDPTGTKSCFETKEEVLQYCQEMYPELQITNVMEANQRVSIDNWCRRDKKQCKSRFVTPFKCLVGEFVSDVLLVPEKCLFFHKERMEVCENHQHWHMVVKEV
;
A
#
# COMPACT_ATOMS: atom_id res chain seq x y z
N MET A 1 -13.03 -39.38 -58.77
CA MET A 1 -13.91 -38.50 -59.56
C MET A 1 -14.99 -37.94 -58.64
N ALA A 2 -15.19 -36.62 -58.76
CA ALA A 2 -16.36 -35.82 -58.39
C ALA A 2 -16.80 -35.74 -56.91
N ALA A 3 -16.59 -34.53 -56.38
CA ALA A 3 -17.22 -33.96 -55.21
C ALA A 3 -18.70 -33.58 -55.46
N THR A 4 -19.46 -33.44 -54.37
CA THR A 4 -20.61 -32.52 -54.09
C THR A 4 -21.25 -33.04 -52.78
N GLY A 5 -21.56 -32.30 -51.71
CA GLY A 5 -21.49 -30.88 -51.37
C GLY A 5 -22.87 -30.34 -50.95
N THR A 6 -23.13 -30.19 -49.62
CA THR A 6 -24.06 -29.23 -48.94
C THR A 6 -23.90 -29.39 -47.41
N ALA A 7 -23.22 -28.50 -46.67
CA ALA A 7 -23.65 -27.25 -46.00
C ALA A 7 -24.73 -27.44 -44.89
N ALA A 8 -24.75 -26.82 -43.71
CA ALA A 8 -23.84 -26.11 -42.81
C ALA A 8 -24.67 -25.78 -41.54
N ALA A 9 -24.10 -25.83 -40.32
CA ALA A 9 -24.48 -24.96 -39.19
C ALA A 9 -23.58 -25.24 -37.97
N ALA A 10 -22.67 -24.31 -37.70
CA ALA A 10 -21.89 -24.24 -36.45
C ALA A 10 -22.74 -23.59 -35.34
N ALA A 11 -22.79 -24.20 -34.16
CA ALA A 11 -23.23 -23.54 -32.94
C ALA A 11 -22.06 -23.55 -31.96
N THR A 12 -21.46 -22.37 -31.87
CA THR A 12 -20.28 -21.97 -31.11
C THR A 12 -20.44 -22.12 -29.59
N GLY A 13 -19.33 -22.39 -28.93
CA GLY A 13 -19.22 -22.55 -27.48
C GLY A 13 -19.72 -21.37 -26.66
N ARG A 14 -20.32 -21.69 -25.51
CA ARG A 14 -20.68 -20.77 -24.43
C ARG A 14 -21.02 -21.57 -23.17
N LEU A 15 -20.01 -22.04 -22.43
CA LEU A 15 -20.17 -22.33 -21.00
C LEU A 15 -18.83 -22.38 -20.25
N LEU A 16 -18.05 -21.31 -20.33
CA LEU A 16 -16.98 -21.05 -19.37
C LEU A 16 -16.74 -19.55 -19.25
N LEU A 17 -17.67 -18.83 -18.63
CA LEU A 17 -17.52 -17.42 -18.25
C LEU A 17 -18.61 -17.12 -17.24
N LEU A 18 -18.28 -17.11 -15.95
CA LEU A 18 -18.91 -16.34 -14.86
C LEU A 18 -18.28 -16.72 -13.50
N LEU A 19 -17.02 -16.35 -13.31
CA LEU A 19 -16.57 -15.87 -12.00
C LEU A 19 -16.02 -14.46 -12.27
N LEU A 20 -16.79 -13.48 -11.80
CA LEU A 20 -16.63 -12.06 -12.08
C LEU A 20 -15.25 -11.56 -11.64
N ALA A 21 -14.60 -10.87 -12.58
CA ALA A 21 -13.52 -9.94 -12.31
C ALA A 21 -14.07 -8.68 -11.61
N LEU A 22 -13.37 -8.23 -10.57
CA LEU A 22 -13.45 -6.87 -10.03
C LEU A 22 -12.04 -6.39 -9.67
N ALA A 23 -11.45 -5.70 -10.65
CA ALA A 23 -10.43 -4.64 -10.61
C ALA A 23 -9.40 -4.85 -11.73
N ALA A 24 -9.75 -4.35 -12.92
CA ALA A 24 -8.80 -4.11 -13.99
C ALA A 24 -8.17 -2.73 -13.75
N ASN A 25 -6.91 -2.70 -13.31
CA ASN A 25 -5.95 -1.71 -13.77
C ASN A 25 -4.76 -2.48 -14.33
N ALA A 26 -4.46 -2.27 -15.60
CA ALA A 26 -3.37 -2.91 -16.31
C ALA A 26 -2.04 -2.36 -15.76
N GLY A 27 -1.44 -3.09 -14.82
CA GLY A 27 -0.13 -2.85 -14.24
C GLY A 27 0.28 -4.08 -13.43
N THR A 28 1.04 -4.97 -14.06
CA THR A 28 1.89 -6.06 -13.50
C THR A 28 1.72 -6.47 -12.02
N GLY A 29 1.26 -7.70 -11.79
CA GLY A 29 1.55 -8.48 -10.57
C GLY A 29 0.58 -8.25 -9.40
N PHE A 30 0.04 -9.34 -8.84
CA PHE A 30 -0.69 -9.29 -7.58
C PHE A 30 0.25 -8.80 -6.47
N ALA A 31 0.10 -7.54 -6.05
CA ALA A 31 0.77 -7.04 -4.86
C ALA A 31 0.26 -7.84 -3.65
N VAL A 32 1.18 -8.45 -2.91
CA VAL A 32 0.91 -9.25 -1.70
C VAL A 32 0.74 -8.35 -0.48
N ALA A 33 1.31 -7.14 -0.52
CA ALA A 33 1.28 -6.18 0.57
C ALA A 33 1.04 -4.74 0.08
N GLU A 34 0.47 -3.91 0.96
CA GLU A 34 0.35 -2.47 0.73
C GLU A 34 1.74 -1.79 0.69
N PRO A 35 1.96 -0.82 -0.20
CA PRO A 35 3.21 -0.06 -0.24
C PRO A 35 3.35 0.83 0.98
N GLN A 36 4.45 0.68 1.71
CA GLN A 36 4.76 1.45 2.91
C GLN A 36 6.26 1.81 2.96
N ILE A 37 6.58 2.93 3.59
CA ILE A 37 7.96 3.29 3.95
C ILE A 37 8.07 3.47 5.45
N ALA A 38 9.28 3.31 5.98
CA ALA A 38 9.56 3.55 7.38
C ALA A 38 10.87 4.30 7.54
N MET A 39 10.88 5.23 8.49
CA MET A 39 11.99 6.14 8.73
C MET A 39 12.46 6.06 10.18
N PHE A 40 13.76 6.23 10.39
CA PHE A 40 14.36 6.39 11.71
C PHE A 40 15.68 7.15 11.52
N CYS A 41 15.79 8.31 12.15
CA CYS A 41 16.87 9.25 11.86
C CYS A 41 18.27 8.68 12.15
N GLY A 42 19.24 9.05 11.30
CA GLY A 42 20.63 8.57 11.37
C GLY A 42 20.84 7.15 10.85
N LYS A 43 19.84 6.62 10.13
CA LYS A 43 19.81 5.28 9.56
C LYS A 43 19.11 5.34 8.19
N LEU A 44 19.31 4.30 7.37
CA LEU A 44 18.68 4.25 6.05
C LEU A 44 17.18 4.00 6.18
N ASN A 45 16.40 4.69 5.35
CA ASN A 45 14.97 4.42 5.24
C ASN A 45 14.74 2.97 4.79
N MET A 46 13.56 2.45 5.12
CA MET A 46 13.12 1.13 4.70
C MET A 46 11.83 1.26 3.89
N HIS A 47 11.57 0.29 3.02
CA HIS A 47 10.33 0.18 2.25
C HIS A 47 9.87 -1.28 2.22
N VAL A 48 8.58 -1.51 1.95
CA VAL A 48 8.02 -2.85 1.78
C VAL A 48 8.19 -3.29 0.33
N ASN A 49 8.83 -4.43 0.12
CA ASN A 49 8.74 -5.11 -1.16
C ASN A 49 7.32 -5.69 -1.32
N ILE A 50 6.50 -5.05 -2.15
CA ILE A 50 5.07 -5.39 -2.30
C ILE A 50 4.82 -6.79 -2.87
N GLN A 51 5.82 -7.45 -3.46
CA GLN A 51 5.69 -8.82 -3.95
C GLN A 51 5.96 -9.85 -2.85
N THR A 52 6.86 -9.54 -1.90
CA THR A 52 7.26 -10.49 -0.84
C THR A 52 6.71 -10.13 0.54
N GLY A 53 6.22 -8.91 0.72
CA GLY A 53 5.78 -8.35 2.00
C GLY A 53 6.92 -8.03 2.97
N LYS A 54 8.19 -8.14 2.56
CA LYS A 54 9.35 -7.93 3.43
C LYS A 54 9.84 -6.48 3.41
N TRP A 55 10.40 -6.03 4.53
CA TRP A 55 11.08 -4.74 4.62
C TRP A 55 12.48 -4.81 4.02
N GLU A 56 12.78 -3.89 3.12
CA GLU A 56 14.06 -3.75 2.42
C GLU A 56 14.61 -2.33 2.64
N PRO A 57 15.95 -2.15 2.77
CA PRO A 57 16.55 -0.85 2.96
C PRO A 57 16.47 0.01 1.69
N ASP A 58 16.69 1.31 1.86
CA ASP A 58 16.85 2.27 0.78
C ASP A 58 17.85 1.75 -0.27
N PRO A 59 17.43 1.54 -1.53
CA PRO A 59 18.26 0.89 -2.54
C PRO A 59 19.48 1.74 -2.92
N THR A 60 19.40 3.06 -2.74
CA THR A 60 20.53 3.97 -2.99
C THR A 60 21.56 3.93 -1.86
N GLY A 61 21.19 3.44 -0.68
CA GLY A 61 22.03 3.46 0.51
C GLY A 61 22.27 4.87 1.07
N THR A 62 21.43 5.86 0.73
CA THR A 62 21.66 7.26 1.10
C THR A 62 20.49 7.93 1.79
N LYS A 63 19.24 7.54 1.54
CA LYS A 63 18.08 8.25 2.09
C LYS A 63 17.90 7.93 3.59
N SER A 64 17.63 8.96 4.38
CA SER A 64 17.36 8.90 5.83
C SER A 64 16.03 9.62 6.10
N CYS A 65 15.62 9.70 7.38
CA CYS A 65 14.37 10.34 7.77
C CYS A 65 14.18 11.74 7.16
N PHE A 66 12.93 12.05 6.84
CA PHE A 66 12.48 13.33 6.29
C PHE A 66 11.73 14.14 7.34
N GLU A 67 11.63 15.45 7.12
CA GLU A 67 10.97 16.37 8.05
C GLU A 67 9.56 16.73 7.60
N THR A 68 9.29 16.66 6.29
CA THR A 68 8.04 17.11 5.69
C THR A 68 7.24 15.97 5.06
N LYS A 69 5.92 16.15 4.94
CA LYS A 69 5.04 15.17 4.30
C LYS A 69 5.34 15.04 2.81
N GLU A 70 5.73 16.15 2.18
CA GLU A 70 6.05 16.26 0.76
C GLU A 70 7.30 15.43 0.42
N GLU A 71 8.34 15.48 1.26
CA GLU A 71 9.52 14.62 1.12
C GLU A 71 9.18 13.14 1.26
N VAL A 72 8.29 12.79 2.19
CA VAL A 72 7.81 11.41 2.37
C VAL A 72 7.03 10.93 1.14
N LEU A 73 6.15 11.78 0.59
CA LEU A 73 5.41 11.50 -0.64
C LEU A 73 6.35 11.28 -1.82
N GLN A 74 7.33 12.17 -2.00
CA GLN A 74 8.33 12.02 -3.05
C GLN A 74 9.10 10.70 -2.90
N TYR A 75 9.50 10.34 -1.68
CA TYR A 75 10.19 9.08 -1.45
C TYR A 75 9.32 7.85 -1.73
N CYS A 76 8.02 7.88 -1.39
CA CYS A 76 7.09 6.83 -1.79
C CYS A 76 7.03 6.68 -3.33
N GLN A 77 7.00 7.80 -4.07
CA GLN A 77 6.99 7.78 -5.54
C GLN A 77 8.30 7.23 -6.11
N GLU A 78 9.44 7.57 -5.51
CA GLU A 78 10.75 7.01 -5.88
C GLU A 78 10.81 5.49 -5.63
N MET A 79 10.23 5.01 -4.53
CA MET A 79 10.27 3.59 -4.15
C MET A 79 9.27 2.71 -4.90
N TYR A 80 8.15 3.29 -5.33
CA TYR A 80 7.07 2.58 -6.01
C TYR A 80 6.71 3.25 -7.35
N PRO A 81 7.65 3.31 -8.32
CA PRO A 81 7.49 4.09 -9.54
C PRO A 81 6.36 3.57 -10.45
N GLU A 82 6.04 2.28 -10.35
CA GLU A 82 4.95 1.65 -11.11
C GLU A 82 3.56 1.89 -10.48
N LEU A 83 3.50 2.53 -9.31
CA LEU A 83 2.26 2.85 -8.61
C LEU A 83 1.99 4.35 -8.69
N GLN A 84 0.73 4.72 -8.93
CA GLN A 84 0.30 6.11 -8.90
C GLN A 84 0.15 6.60 -7.45
N ILE A 85 1.26 6.85 -6.76
CA ILE A 85 1.22 7.38 -5.38
C ILE A 85 0.80 8.85 -5.38
N THR A 86 -0.32 9.16 -4.74
CA THR A 86 -0.91 10.51 -4.69
C THR A 86 -0.79 11.18 -3.33
N ASN A 87 -0.66 10.39 -2.26
CA ASN A 87 -0.67 10.90 -0.89
C ASN A 87 0.03 9.92 0.06
N VAL A 88 0.26 10.34 1.30
CA VAL A 88 0.84 9.50 2.36
C VAL A 88 0.10 9.70 3.68
N MET A 89 0.07 8.66 4.50
CA MET A 89 -0.58 8.68 5.80
C MET A 89 0.22 7.85 6.81
N GLU A 90 0.37 8.34 8.04
CA GLU A 90 0.92 7.53 9.13
C GLU A 90 0.07 6.28 9.36
N ALA A 91 0.71 5.13 9.56
CA ALA A 91 0.02 3.90 9.90
C ALA A 91 -0.53 3.96 11.33
N ASN A 92 -1.70 3.35 11.55
CA ASN A 92 -2.35 3.30 12.86
C ASN A 92 -1.53 2.53 13.91
N GLN A 93 -0.68 1.60 13.48
CA GLN A 93 0.08 0.72 14.35
C GLN A 93 1.59 0.85 14.12
N ARG A 94 2.33 0.77 15.23
CA ARG A 94 3.78 0.62 15.20
C ARG A 94 4.14 -0.80 14.81
N VAL A 95 5.22 -0.94 14.05
CA VAL A 95 5.77 -2.24 13.65
C VAL A 95 7.22 -2.34 14.10
N SER A 96 7.65 -3.55 14.46
CA SER A 96 9.06 -3.85 14.65
C SER A 96 9.69 -4.17 13.30
N ILE A 97 10.64 -3.35 12.86
CA ILE A 97 11.41 -3.60 11.64
C ILE A 97 12.80 -4.04 12.06
N ASP A 98 13.15 -5.27 11.66
CA ASP A 98 14.47 -5.85 11.90
C ASP A 98 15.51 -5.25 10.95
N ASN A 99 16.77 -5.58 11.19
CA ASN A 99 17.87 -5.27 10.26
C ASN A 99 18.08 -3.77 9.95
N TRP A 100 17.72 -2.85 10.86
CA TRP A 100 18.12 -1.44 10.75
C TRP A 100 19.62 -1.26 11.02
N CYS A 101 20.43 -1.42 9.98
CA CYS A 101 21.88 -1.31 10.03
C CYS A 101 22.32 0.15 10.15
N ARG A 102 23.43 0.39 10.85
CA ARG A 102 24.08 1.71 10.85
C ARG A 102 24.95 1.77 9.60
N ARG A 103 25.04 2.90 8.88
CA ARG A 103 25.83 3.00 7.63
C ARG A 103 27.24 2.37 7.77
N ASP A 104 27.83 2.47 8.96
CA ASP A 104 29.22 2.03 9.21
C ASP A 104 29.35 0.81 10.14
N LYS A 105 28.25 0.10 10.48
CA LYS A 105 28.29 -1.05 11.42
C LYS A 105 27.53 -2.27 10.94
N LYS A 106 28.19 -3.45 11.04
CA LYS A 106 27.62 -4.78 10.77
C LYS A 106 26.48 -5.21 11.72
N GLN A 107 26.40 -4.62 12.93
CA GLN A 107 25.30 -4.93 13.85
C GLN A 107 24.07 -4.10 13.53
N CYS A 108 23.07 -4.78 12.97
CA CYS A 108 21.73 -4.26 12.74
C CYS A 108 20.86 -4.60 13.95
N LYS A 109 19.93 -3.71 14.30
CA LYS A 109 19.03 -3.89 15.44
C LYS A 109 17.60 -3.66 15.00
N SER A 110 16.65 -4.33 15.64
CA SER A 110 15.23 -4.09 15.43
C SER A 110 14.81 -2.75 16.01
N ARG A 111 13.87 -2.07 15.35
CA ARG A 111 13.32 -0.79 15.78
C ARG A 111 11.81 -0.77 15.65
N PHE A 112 11.15 -0.29 16.70
CA PHE A 112 9.73 0.01 16.66
C PHE A 112 9.52 1.40 16.11
N VAL A 113 8.87 1.49 14.95
CA VAL A 113 8.59 2.73 14.24
C VAL A 113 7.13 2.76 13.80
N THR A 114 6.61 3.96 13.56
CA THR A 114 5.32 4.14 12.87
C THR A 114 5.62 4.32 11.38
N PRO A 115 5.23 3.38 10.50
CA PRO A 115 5.39 3.54 9.06
C PRO A 115 4.50 4.63 8.48
N PHE A 116 4.80 5.02 7.25
CA PHE A 116 3.90 5.76 6.38
C PHE A 116 3.37 4.83 5.29
N LYS A 117 2.04 4.78 5.14
CA LYS A 117 1.36 4.20 3.99
C LYS A 117 1.52 5.11 2.77
N CYS A 118 1.90 4.54 1.63
CA CYS A 118 1.95 5.23 0.35
C CYS A 118 0.60 5.01 -0.37
N LEU A 119 -0.25 6.03 -0.46
CA LEU A 119 -1.62 5.88 -0.95
C LEU A 119 -1.66 5.93 -2.47
N VAL A 120 -2.27 4.91 -3.09
CA VAL A 120 -2.37 4.74 -4.54
C VAL A 120 -3.69 5.32 -5.05
N GLY A 121 -3.62 6.19 -6.07
CA GLY A 121 -4.79 6.70 -6.76
C GLY A 121 -5.64 7.68 -5.93
N GLU A 122 -6.93 7.75 -6.21
CA GLU A 122 -7.85 8.59 -5.44
C GLU A 122 -8.03 8.04 -4.02
N PHE A 123 -8.15 8.95 -3.05
CA PHE A 123 -8.34 8.54 -1.66
C PHE A 123 -9.70 7.86 -1.47
N VAL A 124 -9.68 6.64 -0.96
CA VAL A 124 -10.86 5.90 -0.50
C VAL A 124 -10.62 5.50 0.95
N SER A 125 -11.64 5.62 1.79
CA SER A 125 -11.56 5.20 3.20
C SER A 125 -11.32 3.70 3.34
N ASP A 126 -10.45 3.31 4.28
CA ASP A 126 -10.20 1.91 4.62
C ASP A 126 -11.51 1.17 4.96
N VAL A 127 -11.61 -0.09 4.54
CA VAL A 127 -12.73 -0.97 4.92
C VAL A 127 -12.50 -1.48 6.34
N LEU A 128 -13.41 -1.13 7.26
CA LEU A 128 -13.33 -1.52 8.67
C LEU A 128 -14.31 -2.65 8.99
N LEU A 129 -13.79 -3.71 9.61
CA LEU A 129 -14.62 -4.79 10.14
C LEU A 129 -15.33 -4.30 11.41
N VAL A 130 -16.63 -4.60 11.51
CA VAL A 130 -17.44 -4.31 12.70
C VAL A 130 -17.83 -5.65 13.33
N PRO A 131 -17.09 -6.12 14.36
CA PRO A 131 -17.40 -7.38 15.03
C PRO A 131 -18.78 -7.35 15.72
N GLU A 132 -19.24 -8.54 16.12
CA GLU A 132 -20.48 -8.66 16.89
C GLU A 132 -20.40 -7.81 18.18
N LYS A 133 -21.49 -7.09 18.48
CA LYS A 133 -21.63 -6.17 19.64
C LYS A 133 -20.77 -4.90 19.56
N CYS A 134 -20.07 -4.65 18.46
CA CYS A 134 -19.42 -3.37 18.19
C CYS A 134 -20.32 -2.46 17.35
N LEU A 135 -20.11 -1.15 17.47
CA LEU A 135 -20.77 -0.13 16.65
C LEU A 135 -19.70 0.62 15.84
N PHE A 136 -20.05 1.03 14.63
CA PHE A 136 -19.20 1.87 13.79
C PHE A 136 -19.61 3.34 13.90
N PHE A 137 -18.63 4.20 14.14
CA PHE A 137 -18.81 5.64 14.16
C PHE A 137 -17.78 6.31 13.25
N HIS A 138 -18.19 7.39 12.60
CA HIS A 138 -17.29 8.30 11.88
C HIS A 138 -17.60 9.73 12.31
N LYS A 139 -16.57 10.60 12.29
CA LYS A 139 -16.70 12.03 12.59
C LYS A 139 -15.94 12.82 11.54
N GLU A 140 -16.61 13.83 11.00
CA GLU A 140 -16.05 14.72 9.98
C GLU A 140 -16.17 16.18 10.40
N ARG A 141 -15.21 17.01 10.00
CA ARG A 141 -15.24 18.46 10.19
C ARG A 141 -14.61 19.14 8.97
N MET A 142 -15.44 19.61 8.06
CA MET A 142 -14.98 20.23 6.80
C MET A 142 -14.23 21.56 6.99
N GLU A 143 -14.35 22.17 8.17
CA GLU A 143 -13.76 23.47 8.52
C GLU A 143 -12.30 23.38 8.95
N VAL A 144 -11.78 22.17 9.24
CA VAL A 144 -10.42 21.96 9.75
C VAL A 144 -9.68 20.92 8.92
N CYS A 145 -8.39 21.15 8.71
CA CYS A 145 -7.48 20.19 8.07
C CYS A 145 -6.41 19.80 9.10
N GLU A 146 -6.64 18.69 9.79
CA GLU A 146 -5.84 18.24 10.93
C GLU A 146 -5.02 16.99 10.60
N ASN A 147 -3.95 16.77 11.36
CA ASN A 147 -3.05 15.64 11.15
C ASN A 147 -3.60 14.31 11.72
N HIS A 148 -2.92 13.21 11.39
CA HIS A 148 -3.32 11.87 11.82
C HIS A 148 -3.43 11.73 13.35
N GLN A 149 -2.48 12.31 14.10
CA GLN A 149 -2.46 12.21 15.56
C GLN A 149 -3.64 12.93 16.20
N HIS A 150 -4.04 14.09 15.68
CA HIS A 150 -5.23 14.81 16.11
C HIS A 150 -6.47 13.92 15.98
N TRP A 151 -6.73 13.38 14.78
CA TRP A 151 -7.90 12.54 14.54
C TRP A 151 -7.86 11.24 15.36
N HIS A 152 -6.67 10.67 15.59
CA HIS A 152 -6.49 9.50 16.44
C HIS A 152 -6.82 9.77 17.92
N MET A 153 -6.60 10.99 18.42
CA MET A 153 -7.03 11.39 19.77
C MET A 153 -8.54 11.58 19.83
N VAL A 154 -9.12 12.28 18.86
CA VAL A 154 -10.58 12.56 18.81
C VAL A 154 -11.41 11.27 18.85
N VAL A 155 -10.98 10.21 18.16
CA VAL A 155 -11.72 8.94 18.15
C VAL A 155 -11.53 8.11 19.42
N LYS A 156 -10.48 8.35 20.22
CA LYS A 156 -10.29 7.66 21.52
C LYS A 156 -11.19 8.22 22.63
N GLU A 157 -11.70 9.43 22.44
CA GLU A 157 -12.59 10.11 23.39
C GLU A 157 -14.07 9.74 23.19
N VAL A 158 -14.38 8.91 22.18
CA VAL A 158 -15.74 8.41 21.85
C VAL A 158 -15.90 6.98 22.34
#